data_AF-A0A6G6Z728-F1
#
_entry.id   AF-A0A6G6Z728-F1
#
_cell.length_a   1.000
_cell.length_b   1.000
_cell.length_c   1.000
_cell.angle_alpha   90.00
_cell.angle_beta   90.00
_cell.angle_gamma   90.00
#
_symmetry.space_group_name_H-M   'P 1'
#
loop_
_entity.id
_entity.type
_entity.pdbx_description
1 polymer ?
#
loop_
_entity_poly.entity_id
_entity_poly.type
_entity_poly.pdbx_seq_one_letter_code
_entity_poly.pdbx_strand_id
1 'polypeptide(L)'
;MTEDTQSWLDRLRKFGGDLGLPKIDVDQLIDAHRKNLDALDRSAQVAAGGAKSLAGKQREILESALTEAAAMARDFKPTGDPQQIVAKQTEFAKKAFESAVQNTRDVAELATKTTTDATAIIRDRLRDSLSDLRAGLRRSDG
;
A
#
# COMPACT_ATOMS: atom_id res chain seq x y z
N MET A 1 -11.56 32.24 -15.23
CA MET A 1 -11.43 30.80 -14.94
C MET A 1 -12.32 29.91 -15.81
N THR A 2 -13.45 30.39 -16.35
CA THR A 2 -14.34 29.60 -17.23
C THR A 2 -13.91 29.56 -18.70
N GLU A 3 -13.30 30.65 -19.20
CA GLU A 3 -12.83 30.76 -20.60
C GLU A 3 -11.74 29.74 -20.94
N ASP A 4 -10.75 29.54 -20.06
CA ASP A 4 -9.68 28.55 -20.27
C ASP A 4 -10.20 27.11 -20.29
N THR A 5 -11.17 26.80 -19.42
CA THR A 5 -11.82 25.48 -19.38
C THR A 5 -12.62 25.22 -20.66
N GLN A 6 -13.37 26.22 -21.15
CA GLN A 6 -14.12 26.11 -22.41
C GLN A 6 -13.17 25.96 -23.62
N SER A 7 -12.11 26.76 -23.69
CA SER A 7 -11.07 26.68 -24.73
C SER A 7 -10.35 25.33 -24.77
N TRP A 8 -10.11 24.72 -23.61
CA TRP A 8 -9.54 23.37 -23.52
C TRP A 8 -10.52 22.29 -24.02
N LEU A 9 -11.79 22.37 -23.62
CA LEU A 9 -12.84 21.45 -24.06
C LEU A 9 -13.05 21.49 -25.57
N ASP A 10 -13.04 22.67 -26.17
CA ASP A 10 -13.24 22.82 -27.62
C ASP A 10 -12.07 22.28 -28.44
N ARG A 11 -10.84 22.44 -27.94
CA ARG A 11 -9.66 21.79 -28.54
C ARG A 11 -9.73 20.26 -28.44
N LEU A 12 -10.19 19.73 -27.31
CA LEU A 12 -10.39 18.29 -27.12
C LEU A 12 -11.46 17.73 -28.07
N ARG A 13 -12.59 18.45 -28.23
CA ARG A 13 -13.67 18.10 -29.16
C ARG A 13 -13.21 18.12 -30.61
N LYS A 14 -12.46 19.14 -31.01
CA LYS A 14 -11.90 19.25 -32.36
C LYS A 14 -10.94 18.10 -32.67
N PHE A 15 -10.03 17.79 -31.74
CA PHE A 15 -9.11 16.67 -31.87
C PHE A 15 -9.83 15.31 -31.98
N GLY A 16 -10.88 15.10 -31.18
CA GLY A 16 -11.73 13.90 -31.29
C GLY A 16 -12.45 13.80 -32.63
N GLY A 17 -13.02 14.92 -33.12
CA GLY A 17 -13.66 14.99 -34.42
C GLY A 17 -12.73 14.72 -35.60
N ASP A 18 -11.50 15.24 -35.56
CA ASP A 18 -10.46 15.03 -36.59
C ASP A 18 -10.02 13.56 -36.69
N LEU A 19 -10.13 12.79 -35.59
CA LEU A 19 -9.83 11.35 -35.55
C LEU A 19 -11.03 10.46 -35.93
N GLY A 20 -12.17 11.06 -36.30
CA GLY A 20 -13.41 10.32 -36.55
C GLY A 20 -13.97 9.63 -35.31
N LEU A 21 -13.53 10.05 -34.12
CA LEU A 21 -14.04 9.50 -32.87
C LEU A 21 -15.46 10.03 -32.64
N PRO A 22 -16.38 9.19 -32.15
CA PRO A 22 -17.72 9.63 -31.85
C PRO A 22 -17.72 10.76 -30.82
N LYS A 23 -18.78 11.58 -30.80
CA LYS A 23 -18.89 12.76 -29.93
C LYS A 23 -18.52 12.39 -28.49
N ILE A 24 -17.36 12.85 -28.03
CA ILE A 24 -16.85 12.59 -26.68
C ILE A 24 -17.82 13.23 -25.69
N ASP A 25 -18.41 12.40 -24.83
CA ASP A 25 -19.23 12.83 -23.71
C ASP A 25 -18.31 13.47 -22.65
N VAL A 26 -18.33 14.80 -22.60
CA VAL A 26 -17.47 15.60 -21.71
C VAL A 26 -17.81 15.35 -20.24
N ASP A 27 -19.07 15.10 -19.90
CA ASP A 27 -19.47 14.82 -18.53
C ASP A 27 -18.92 13.46 -18.08
N GLN A 28 -18.96 12.44 -18.96
CA GLN A 28 -18.29 11.17 -18.71
C GLN A 28 -16.77 11.30 -18.57
N LEU A 29 -16.14 12.18 -19.35
CA LEU A 29 -14.71 12.43 -19.26
C LEU A 29 -14.35 13.05 -17.89
N ILE A 30 -15.11 14.04 -17.45
CA ILE A 30 -14.93 14.68 -16.14
C ILE A 30 -15.13 13.66 -15.02
N ASP A 31 -16.18 12.85 -15.09
CA ASP A 31 -16.43 11.78 -14.13
C ASP A 31 -15.31 10.72 -14.12
N ALA A 32 -14.77 10.36 -15.29
CA ALA A 32 -13.65 9.44 -15.39
C ALA A 32 -12.37 10.01 -14.74
N HIS A 33 -12.10 11.30 -14.91
CA HIS A 33 -11.00 11.99 -14.24
C HIS A 33 -11.20 12.03 -12.71
N ARG A 34 -12.41 12.33 -12.25
CA ARG A 34 -12.74 12.29 -10.81
C ARG A 34 -12.49 10.91 -10.22
N LYS A 35 -13.02 9.85 -10.85
CA LYS A 35 -12.79 8.46 -10.43
C LYS A 35 -11.31 8.07 -10.42
N ASN A 36 -10.50 8.61 -11.34
CA ASN A 36 -9.05 8.38 -11.35
C ASN A 36 -8.37 9.00 -10.13
N LEU A 37 -8.71 10.25 -9.80
CA LEU A 37 -8.18 10.93 -8.61
C LEU A 37 -8.59 10.20 -7.33
N ASP A 38 -9.85 9.76 -7.22
CA ASP A 38 -10.34 9.00 -6.07
C ASP A 38 -9.63 7.64 -5.93
N ALA A 39 -9.24 7.00 -7.04
CA ALA A 39 -8.45 5.77 -7.00
C ALA A 39 -7.00 6.02 -6.54
N LEU A 40 -6.39 7.10 -7.02
CA LEU A 40 -5.04 7.51 -6.59
C LEU A 40 -5.01 7.87 -5.11
N ASP A 41 -6.00 8.61 -4.62
CA ASP A 41 -6.11 8.97 -3.20
C ASP A 41 -6.25 7.72 -2.32
N ARG A 42 -7.17 6.80 -2.66
CA ARG A 42 -7.32 5.53 -1.93
C ARG A 42 -6.04 4.68 -1.95
N SER A 43 -5.35 4.61 -3.09
CA SER A 43 -4.08 3.90 -3.19
C SER A 43 -3.01 4.51 -2.27
N ALA A 44 -2.91 5.84 -2.24
CA ALA A 44 -2.01 6.56 -1.34
C ALA A 44 -2.35 6.35 0.13
N GLN A 45 -3.64 6.34 0.49
CA GLN A 45 -4.10 6.05 1.84
C GLN A 45 -3.72 4.63 2.30
N VAL A 46 -3.87 3.62 1.42
CA VAL A 46 -3.43 2.24 1.72
C VAL A 46 -1.93 2.19 1.94
N ALA A 47 -1.14 2.82 1.07
CA ALA A 47 0.32 2.89 1.23
C ALA A 47 0.73 3.56 2.55
N ALA A 48 0.10 4.68 2.90
CA ALA A 48 0.34 5.38 4.17
C ALA A 48 -0.08 4.54 5.39
N GLY A 49 -1.22 3.84 5.30
CA GLY A 49 -1.68 2.91 6.33
C GLY A 49 -0.71 1.73 6.54
N GLY A 50 -0.14 1.20 5.45
CA GLY A 50 0.91 0.19 5.52
C GLY A 50 2.19 0.68 6.21
N ALA A 51 2.64 1.89 5.88
CA ALA A 51 3.79 2.52 6.55
C ALA A 51 3.55 2.71 8.06
N LYS A 52 2.35 3.16 8.44
CA LYS A 52 1.94 3.27 9.86
C LYS A 52 1.93 1.92 10.55
N SER A 53 1.43 0.88 9.88
CA SER A 53 1.39 -0.49 10.42
C SER A 53 2.82 -1.03 10.63
N LEU A 54 3.74 -0.72 9.72
CA LEU A 54 5.14 -1.14 9.82
C LEU A 54 5.83 -0.45 11.00
N ALA A 55 5.58 0.85 11.19
CA ALA A 55 6.07 1.58 12.36
C ALA A 55 5.52 1.01 13.68
N GLY A 56 4.23 0.62 13.71
CA GLY A 56 3.63 -0.10 14.83
C GLY A 56 4.34 -1.41 15.13
N LYS A 57 4.61 -2.21 14.09
CA LYS A 57 5.34 -3.48 14.23
C LYS A 57 6.75 -3.29 14.78
N GLN A 58 7.49 -2.28 14.30
CA GLN A 58 8.83 -1.97 14.82
C GLN A 58 8.79 -1.60 16.30
N ARG A 59 7.74 -0.90 16.75
CA ARG A 59 7.52 -0.56 18.16
C ARG A 59 7.31 -1.80 19.01
N GLU A 60 6.44 -2.72 18.57
CA GLU A 60 6.18 -3.99 19.26
C GLU A 60 7.46 -4.84 19.41
N ILE A 61 8.28 -4.90 18.35
CA ILE A 61 9.56 -5.60 18.37
C ILE A 61 10.50 -5.03 19.43
N LEU A 62 10.60 -3.70 19.51
CA LEU A 62 11.43 -3.02 20.51
C LEU A 62 10.92 -3.27 21.93
N GLU A 63 9.61 -3.19 22.15
CA GLU A 63 9.01 -3.48 23.47
C GLU A 63 9.26 -4.91 23.93
N SER A 64 9.12 -5.89 23.01
CA SER A 64 9.42 -7.29 23.29
C SER A 64 10.89 -7.49 23.65
N ALA A 65 11.80 -6.89 22.88
CA ALA A 65 13.24 -7.00 23.13
C ALA A 65 13.65 -6.38 24.49
N LEU A 66 13.10 -5.22 24.84
CA LEU A 66 13.34 -4.58 26.14
C LEU A 66 12.79 -5.42 27.30
N THR A 67 11.62 -6.01 27.13
CA THR A 67 11.00 -6.89 28.13
C THR A 67 11.86 -8.12 28.39
N GLU A 68 12.37 -8.74 27.32
CA GLU A 68 13.26 -9.90 27.42
C GLU A 68 14.61 -9.55 28.07
N ALA A 69 15.20 -8.42 27.68
CA ALA A 69 16.44 -7.94 28.30
C ALA A 69 16.27 -7.69 29.81
N ALA A 70 15.14 -7.08 30.21
CA ALA A 70 14.82 -6.87 31.61
C ALA A 70 14.58 -8.19 32.37
N ALA A 71 13.94 -9.18 31.74
CA ALA A 71 13.75 -10.50 32.33
C ALA A 71 15.09 -11.21 32.55
N MET A 72 15.98 -11.21 31.53
CA MET A 72 17.32 -11.76 31.67
C MET A 72 18.11 -11.11 32.81
N ALA A 73 18.04 -9.78 32.93
CA ALA A 73 18.73 -9.06 34.00
C ALA A 73 18.21 -9.43 35.40
N ARG A 74 16.90 -9.69 35.54
CA ARG A 74 16.30 -10.16 36.81
C ARG A 74 16.67 -11.61 37.14
N ASP A 75 16.69 -12.46 36.12
CA ASP A 75 16.96 -13.90 36.27
C ASP A 75 18.46 -14.22 36.29
N PHE A 76 19.31 -13.22 36.10
CA PHE A 76 20.75 -13.32 36.24
C PHE A 76 21.13 -13.46 37.71
N LYS A 77 21.23 -14.72 38.16
CA LYS A 77 21.89 -15.07 39.41
C LYS A 77 23.34 -15.44 39.09
N PRO A 78 24.33 -14.88 39.80
CA PRO A 78 25.73 -15.32 39.69
C PRO A 78 25.88 -16.67 40.40
N THR A 79 25.24 -17.71 39.89
CA THR A 79 25.45 -19.08 40.33
C THR A 79 26.61 -19.64 39.52
N GLY A 80 27.72 -19.95 40.18
CA GLY A 80 29.00 -20.34 39.57
C GLY A 80 29.04 -21.70 38.87
N ASP A 81 27.91 -22.19 38.32
CA ASP A 81 27.83 -23.42 37.52
C ASP A 81 27.97 -23.07 36.02
N PRO A 82 29.10 -23.40 35.37
CA PRO A 82 29.35 -23.10 33.96
C PRO A 82 28.34 -23.75 33.01
N GLN A 83 27.78 -24.92 33.36
CA GLN A 83 26.84 -25.63 32.48
C GLN A 83 25.50 -24.90 32.37
N GLN A 84 25.01 -24.34 33.48
CA GLN A 84 23.77 -23.55 33.50
C GLN A 84 23.91 -22.24 32.74
N ILE A 85 25.09 -21.60 32.81
CA ILE A 85 25.39 -20.37 32.06
C ILE A 85 25.36 -20.63 30.55
N VAL A 86 26.01 -21.70 30.09
CA VAL A 86 26.04 -22.07 28.65
C VAL A 86 24.65 -22.43 28.12
N ALA A 87 23.85 -23.17 28.91
CA ALA A 87 22.48 -23.51 28.55
C ALA A 87 21.61 -22.25 28.36
N LYS A 88 21.67 -21.29 29.31
CA LYS A 88 20.94 -20.02 29.22
C LYS A 88 21.37 -19.18 28.01
N GLN A 89 22.67 -19.14 27.69
CA GLN A 89 23.17 -18.43 26.51
C GLN A 89 22.65 -19.04 25.21
N THR A 90 22.60 -20.37 25.13
CA THR A 90 22.10 -21.10 23.95
C THR A 90 20.59 -20.89 23.77
N GLU A 91 19.82 -20.95 24.87
CA GLU A 91 18.39 -20.67 24.85
C GLU A 91 18.10 -19.23 24.40
N PHE A 92 18.85 -18.26 24.92
CA PHE A 92 18.74 -16.87 24.50
C PHE A 92 19.07 -16.68 23.01
N ALA A 93 20.18 -17.26 22.54
CA ALA A 93 20.57 -17.18 21.14
C ALA A 93 19.50 -17.78 20.20
N LYS A 94 18.93 -18.92 20.59
CA LYS A 94 17.82 -19.56 19.86
C LYS A 94 16.60 -18.64 19.80
N LYS A 95 16.18 -18.09 20.94
CA LYS A 95 15.01 -17.20 21.02
C LYS A 95 15.20 -15.91 20.22
N ALA A 96 16.39 -15.32 20.28
CA ALA A 96 16.75 -14.15 19.48
C ALA A 96 16.70 -14.43 17.98
N PHE A 97 17.19 -15.60 17.55
CA PHE A 97 17.13 -16.03 16.15
C PHE A 97 15.69 -16.25 15.68
N GLU A 98 14.87 -16.99 16.46
CA GLU A 98 13.46 -17.21 16.15
C GLU A 98 12.69 -15.89 16.04
N SER A 99 12.94 -14.95 16.95
CA SER A 99 12.34 -13.62 16.93
C SER A 99 12.77 -12.82 15.69
N ALA A 100 14.05 -12.83 15.33
CA ALA A 100 14.54 -12.13 14.15
C ALA A 100 13.94 -12.67 12.84
N VAL A 101 13.80 -14.00 12.74
CA VAL A 101 13.15 -14.64 11.58
C VAL A 101 11.68 -14.26 11.52
N GLN A 102 10.96 -14.31 12.64
CA GLN A 102 9.54 -13.95 12.68
C GLN A 102 9.32 -12.48 12.31
N ASN A 103 10.12 -11.57 12.87
CA ASN A 103 10.05 -10.14 12.58
C ASN A 103 10.28 -9.85 11.10
N THR A 104 11.27 -10.52 10.49
CA THR A 104 11.56 -10.37 9.06
C THR A 104 10.38 -10.83 8.20
N ARG A 105 9.76 -11.96 8.56
CA ARG A 105 8.57 -12.47 7.86
C ARG A 105 7.40 -11.50 7.96
N ASP A 106 7.10 -11.01 9.15
CA ASP A 106 5.97 -10.12 9.37
C ASP A 106 6.13 -8.79 8.62
N VAL A 107 7.35 -8.23 8.60
CA VAL A 107 7.68 -7.03 7.81
C VAL A 107 7.50 -7.30 6.32
N ALA A 108 8.01 -8.43 5.82
CA ALA A 108 7.90 -8.79 4.41
C ALA A 108 6.43 -9.00 3.98
N GLU A 109 5.64 -9.67 4.81
CA GLU A 109 4.21 -9.89 4.57
C GLU A 109 3.45 -8.56 4.53
N LEU A 110 3.69 -7.69 5.51
CA LEU A 110 3.03 -6.39 5.57
C LEU A 110 3.39 -5.50 4.38
N ALA A 111 4.67 -5.45 4.00
CA ALA A 111 5.13 -4.68 2.85
C ALA A 111 4.54 -5.21 1.53
N THR A 112 4.52 -6.54 1.37
CA THR A 112 3.92 -7.22 0.22
C THR A 112 2.44 -6.90 0.13
N LYS A 113 1.69 -7.12 1.22
CA LYS A 113 0.26 -6.84 1.29
C LYS A 113 -0.07 -5.39 0.96
N THR A 114 0.65 -4.44 1.58
CA THR A 114 0.46 -3.00 1.33
C THR A 114 0.63 -2.67 -0.16
N THR A 115 1.68 -3.20 -0.78
CA THR A 115 1.97 -2.97 -2.20
C THR A 115 0.91 -3.60 -3.10
N THR A 116 0.50 -4.84 -2.78
CA THR A 116 -0.55 -5.57 -3.50
C THR A 116 -1.87 -4.82 -3.45
N ASP A 117 -2.30 -4.39 -2.26
CA ASP A 117 -3.57 -3.70 -2.04
C ASP A 117 -3.58 -2.32 -2.71
N ALA A 118 -2.50 -1.55 -2.57
CA ALA A 118 -2.38 -0.23 -3.22
C ALA A 118 -2.40 -0.34 -4.75
N THR A 119 -1.70 -1.33 -5.31
CA THR A 119 -1.66 -1.58 -6.77
C THR A 119 -2.98 -2.15 -7.29
N ALA A 120 -3.69 -2.93 -6.48
CA ALA A 120 -4.99 -3.49 -6.83
C ALA A 120 -6.00 -2.38 -7.15
N ILE A 121 -6.04 -1.32 -6.33
CA ILE A 121 -6.93 -0.16 -6.56
C ILE A 121 -6.70 0.47 -7.93
N ILE A 122 -5.44 0.69 -8.31
CA ILE A 122 -5.08 1.31 -9.59
C ILE A 122 -5.43 0.37 -10.76
N ARG A 123 -5.08 -0.91 -10.64
CA ARG A 123 -5.41 -1.92 -11.65
C ARG A 123 -6.91 -2.02 -11.88
N ASP A 124 -7.70 -2.05 -10.81
CA ASP A 124 -9.15 -2.18 -10.90
C ASP A 124 -9.76 -0.92 -11.54
N ARG A 125 -9.25 0.28 -11.20
CA ARG A 125 -9.66 1.51 -11.90
C ARG A 125 -9.29 1.50 -13.38
N LEU A 126 -8.14 0.94 -13.75
CA LEU A 126 -7.77 0.76 -15.17
C LEU A 126 -8.78 -0.12 -15.91
N ARG A 127 -9.21 -1.23 -15.30
CA ARG A 127 -10.25 -2.12 -15.87
C ARG A 127 -11.59 -1.40 -16.00
N ASP A 128 -11.97 -0.61 -15.00
CA ASP A 128 -13.18 0.20 -15.05
C ASP A 128 -13.09 1.25 -16.17
N SER A 129 -11.93 1.89 -16.34
CA SER A 129 -11.71 2.89 -17.41
C SER A 129 -11.91 2.29 -18.80
N LEU A 130 -11.43 1.06 -19.03
CA LEU A 130 -11.66 0.34 -20.28
C LEU A 130 -13.14 -0.01 -20.50
N SER A 131 -13.87 -0.29 -19.42
CA SER A 131 -15.30 -0.57 -19.47
C SER A 131 -16.12 0.70 -19.74
N ASP A 132 -15.76 1.82 -19.11
CA ASP A 132 -16.33 3.15 -19.34
C ASP A 132 -16.15 3.57 -20.81
N LEU A 133 -14.94 3.38 -21.38
CA LEU A 133 -14.66 3.67 -22.79
C LEU A 133 -15.52 2.83 -23.75
N ARG A 134 -15.64 1.52 -23.50
CA ARG A 134 -16.50 0.63 -24.30
C ARG A 134 -17.97 1.03 -24.23
N ALA A 135 -18.44 1.44 -23.04
CA ALA A 135 -19.81 1.91 -22.86
C ALA A 135 -20.06 3.26 -23.55
N GLY A 136 -19.07 4.16 -23.53
CA GLY A 136 -19.11 5.44 -24.24
C GLY A 136 -19.22 5.26 -25.75
N LEU A 137 -18.38 4.40 -26.34
CA LEU A 137 -18.41 4.10 -27.78
C LEU A 137 -19.75 3.50 -28.24
N ARG A 138 -20.34 2.61 -27.44
CA ARG A 138 -21.63 1.98 -27.79
C ARG A 138 -22.80 2.96 -27.74
N ARG A 139 -22.69 4.03 -26.96
CA ARG A 139 -23.74 5.06 -26.79
C ARG A 139 -23.69 6.12 -27.89
N SER A 140 -22.57 6.24 -28.58
CA SER A 140 -22.37 7.20 -29.66
C SER A 140 -22.68 6.66 -31.05
N ASP A 141 -22.86 5.34 -31.17
CA ASP A 141 -23.29 4.64 -32.38
C ASP A 141 -24.84 4.48 -32.47
N GLY A 142 -25.58 5.06 -31.51
CA GLY A 142 -27.05 4.98 -31.40
C GLY A 142 -27.73 6.34 -31.46
#